data_AF-P72474-F1
#
_entry.id   AF-P72474-F1
#
_cell.length_a   1.000
_cell.length_b   1.000
_cell.length_c   1.000
_cell.angle_alpha   90.00
_cell.angle_beta   90.00
_cell.angle_gamma   90.00
#
_symmetry.space_group_name_H-M   'P 1'
#
loop_
_entity.id
_entity.type
_entity.pdbx_description
1 polymer ?
#
loop_
_entity_poly.entity_id
_entity_poly.type
_entity_poly.pdbx_seq_one_letter_code
_entity_poly.pdbx_strand_id
1 'polypeptide(L)'
;MAIPGNLNSIIPSRISYVLNLKGPAVLIDTACSSSLVAISEACKSITNKECDMAIAGGIRISFCPETSSEKLGIESSNRQTRPFDSEADGTVLGEGVGIVVLKRLADAIKDE
;
A
#
# COMPACT_ATOMS: atom_id res chain seq x y z
N MET A 1 12.85 21.57 0.06
CA MET A 1 12.27 20.21 0.12
C MET A 1 12.62 19.51 -1.19
N ALA A 2 13.23 18.31 -1.15
CA ALA A 2 13.57 17.59 -2.38
C ALA A 2 12.28 17.12 -3.07
N ILE A 3 11.95 17.70 -4.23
CA ILE A 3 10.69 17.43 -4.94
C ILE A 3 10.57 15.95 -5.34
N PRO A 4 11.59 15.30 -5.94
CA PRO A 4 11.47 13.90 -6.35
C PRO A 4 11.42 12.90 -5.19
N GLY A 5 11.82 13.32 -3.98
CA GLY A 5 11.81 12.47 -2.79
C GLY A 5 10.42 12.36 -2.15
N ASN A 6 9.52 13.33 -2.41
CA ASN A 6 8.24 13.47 -1.73
C ASN A 6 7.02 13.31 -2.67
N LEU A 7 7.24 13.00 -3.95
CA LEU A 7 6.14 12.68 -4.86
C LEU A 7 5.74 11.22 -4.71
N ASN A 8 4.50 10.96 -4.28
CA ASN A 8 3.99 9.60 -4.09
C ASN A 8 4.06 8.75 -5.38
N SER A 9 3.86 9.37 -6.55
CA SER A 9 3.95 8.69 -7.85
C SER A 9 5.35 8.16 -8.17
N ILE A 10 6.38 8.68 -7.49
CA ILE A 10 7.76 8.20 -7.64
C ILE A 10 8.01 6.92 -6.84
N ILE A 11 7.20 6.59 -5.82
CA ILE A 11 7.38 5.39 -5.00
C ILE A 11 7.48 4.12 -5.87
N PRO A 12 6.48 3.75 -6.70
CA PRO A 12 6.58 2.56 -7.55
C PRO A 12 7.66 2.71 -8.62
N SER A 13 7.80 3.90 -9.22
CA SER A 13 8.79 4.16 -10.27
C SER A 13 10.23 3.99 -9.79
N ARG A 14 10.52 4.37 -8.55
CA ARG A 14 11.84 4.23 -7.92
C ARG A 14 12.19 2.77 -7.68
N ILE A 15 11.23 1.96 -7.25
CA ILE A 15 11.40 0.51 -7.10
C ILE A 15 11.70 -0.11 -8.47
N SER A 16 10.92 0.23 -9.50
CA SER A 16 11.16 -0.25 -10.87
C SER A 16 12.52 0.18 -11.42
N TYR A 17 12.94 1.42 -11.14
CA TYR A 17 14.26 1.91 -11.55
C TYR A 17 15.40 1.13 -10.89
N VAL A 18 15.38 1.00 -9.56
CA VAL A 18 16.45 0.33 -8.78
C VAL A 18 16.56 -1.15 -9.14
N LEU A 19 15.43 -1.82 -9.37
CA LEU A 19 15.38 -3.23 -9.74
C LEU A 19 15.43 -3.49 -11.26
N ASN A 20 15.60 -2.42 -12.06
CA ASN A 20 15.59 -2.47 -13.53
C ASN A 20 14.35 -3.17 -14.14
N LEU A 21 13.19 -3.05 -13.49
CA LEU A 21 11.92 -3.62 -13.95
C LEU A 21 11.34 -2.77 -15.09
N LYS A 22 10.68 -3.43 -16.04
CA LYS A 22 10.11 -2.80 -17.25
C LYS A 22 8.60 -2.95 -17.36
N GLY A 23 7.96 -3.59 -16.38
CA GLY A 23 6.51 -3.70 -16.29
C GLY A 23 5.83 -2.41 -15.77
N PRO A 24 4.51 -2.44 -15.58
CA PRO A 24 3.76 -1.31 -15.04
C PRO A 24 4.27 -0.84 -13.67
N ALA A 25 4.33 0.48 -13.47
CA ALA A 25 4.71 1.11 -12.21
C ALA A 25 3.64 2.14 -11.81
N VAL A 26 2.70 1.73 -10.96
CA VAL A 26 1.46 2.48 -10.70
C VAL A 26 1.31 2.78 -9.21
N LEU A 27 0.94 4.02 -8.89
CA LEU A 27 0.47 4.41 -7.57
C LEU A 27 -1.05 4.27 -7.53
N ILE A 28 -1.56 3.60 -6.51
CA ILE A 28 -2.99 3.47 -6.25
C ILE A 28 -3.29 4.14 -4.92
N ASP A 29 -4.21 5.11 -4.94
CA ASP A 29 -4.73 5.76 -3.76
C ASP A 29 -6.26 5.60 -3.73
N THR A 30 -6.70 4.73 -2.83
CA THR A 30 -8.11 4.54 -2.48
C THR A 30 -8.28 4.65 -0.95
N ALA A 31 -7.48 5.50 -0.30
CA ALA A 31 -7.40 5.63 1.15
C ALA A 31 -7.09 4.28 1.84
N CYS A 32 -7.92 3.86 2.81
CA CYS A 32 -7.68 2.68 3.65
C CYS A 32 -7.58 1.34 2.88
N SER A 33 -8.14 1.27 1.66
CA SER A 33 -8.10 0.05 0.83
C SER A 33 -6.94 0.01 -0.17
N SER A 34 -6.08 1.03 -0.21
CA SER A 34 -5.06 1.20 -1.26
C SER A 34 -4.18 -0.02 -1.48
N SER A 35 -3.69 -0.64 -0.41
CA SER A 35 -2.83 -1.84 -0.51
C SER A 35 -3.57 -3.05 -1.09
N LEU A 36 -4.84 -3.24 -0.72
CA LEU A 36 -5.64 -4.36 -1.23
C LEU A 36 -6.02 -4.14 -2.70
N VAL A 37 -6.35 -2.90 -3.08
CA VAL A 37 -6.60 -2.54 -4.48
C VAL A 37 -5.32 -2.70 -5.32
N ALA A 38 -4.16 -2.35 -4.79
CA ALA A 38 -2.88 -2.58 -5.46
C ALA A 38 -2.60 -4.07 -5.70
N ILE A 39 -2.90 -4.94 -4.73
CA ILE A 39 -2.81 -6.40 -4.89
C ILE A 39 -3.82 -6.89 -5.94
N SER A 40 -5.07 -6.42 -5.89
CA SER A 40 -6.09 -6.76 -6.87
C SER A 40 -5.68 -6.40 -8.30
N GLU A 41 -5.13 -5.20 -8.48
CA GLU A 41 -4.67 -4.74 -9.80
C GLU A 41 -3.45 -5.53 -10.29
N ALA A 42 -2.50 -5.84 -9.40
CA ALA A 42 -1.37 -6.70 -9.73
C ALA A 42 -1.81 -8.11 -10.18
N CYS A 43 -2.80 -8.71 -9.52
CA CYS A 43 -3.40 -9.97 -9.94
C CYS A 43 -4.01 -9.88 -11.34
N LYS A 44 -4.71 -8.78 -11.66
CA LYS A 44 -5.26 -8.56 -13.01
C LYS A 44 -4.16 -8.41 -14.05
N SER A 45 -3.14 -7.58 -13.81
CA SER A 45 -2.01 -7.43 -14.74
C SER A 45 -1.30 -8.75 -15.04
N ILE A 46 -1.10 -9.59 -14.01
CA ILE A 46 -0.53 -10.94 -14.19
C ILE A 46 -1.44 -11.85 -15.02
N THR A 47 -2.75 -11.80 -14.78
CA THR A 47 -3.75 -12.62 -15.47
C THR A 47 -3.92 -12.18 -16.93
N ASN A 48 -3.90 -10.87 -17.17
CA ASN A 48 -3.97 -10.26 -18.50
C ASN A 48 -2.64 -10.34 -19.27
N LYS A 49 -1.59 -10.90 -18.65
CA LYS A 49 -0.24 -11.03 -19.22
C LYS A 49 0.41 -9.67 -19.55
N GLU A 50 0.05 -8.62 -18.81
CA GLU A 50 0.76 -7.34 -18.82
C GLU A 50 2.11 -7.44 -18.11
N CYS A 51 2.22 -8.37 -17.17
CA CYS A 51 3.48 -8.78 -16.54
C CYS A 51 3.42 -10.27 -16.13
N ASP A 52 4.58 -10.87 -15.88
CA ASP A 52 4.68 -12.26 -15.40
C ASP A 52 4.77 -12.36 -13.86
N MET A 53 5.28 -11.29 -13.25
CA MET A 53 5.43 -11.13 -11.81
C MET A 53 5.15 -9.67 -11.44
N ALA A 54 4.62 -9.43 -10.24
CA ALA A 54 4.31 -8.10 -9.76
C ALA A 54 4.75 -7.93 -8.30
N ILE A 55 5.18 -6.71 -7.97
CA ILE A 55 5.39 -6.25 -6.59
C ILE A 55 4.19 -5.38 -6.23
N ALA A 56 3.47 -5.74 -5.17
CA ALA A 56 2.25 -5.03 -4.77
C ALA A 56 2.19 -4.86 -3.25
N GLY A 57 1.57 -3.77 -2.79
CA GLY A 57 1.41 -3.50 -1.37
C GLY A 57 1.13 -2.04 -1.09
N GLY A 58 1.45 -1.59 0.11
CA GLY A 58 1.20 -0.20 0.52
C GLY A 58 2.05 0.24 1.71
N ILE A 59 2.08 1.54 1.92
CA ILE A 59 2.82 2.20 3.00
C ILE A 59 1.99 3.34 3.58
N ARG A 60 2.05 3.51 4.91
CA ARG A 60 1.58 4.69 5.63
C ARG A 60 2.59 5.03 6.71
N ILE A 61 3.18 6.22 6.64
CA ILE A 61 4.07 6.79 7.66
C ILE A 61 3.67 8.25 7.90
N SER A 62 3.59 8.66 9.16
CA SER A 62 3.37 10.04 9.60
C SER A 62 4.72 10.70 9.90
N PHE A 63 5.30 11.38 8.90
CA PHE A 63 6.63 12.01 9.02
C PHE A 63 6.67 13.30 9.85
N CYS A 64 5.53 13.99 9.99
CA CYS A 64 5.40 15.16 10.86
C CYS A 64 4.45 14.82 12.01
N PRO A 65 4.70 15.30 13.25
CA PRO A 65 3.66 15.34 14.26
C PRO A 65 2.45 16.05 13.65
N GLU A 66 1.26 15.45 13.75
CA GLU A 66 0.04 16.01 13.16
C GLU A 66 -0.17 17.43 13.69
N THR A 67 0.24 18.44 12.91
CA THR A 67 0.10 19.86 13.26
C THR A 67 -1.33 20.36 13.03
N SER A 68 -2.14 19.60 12.28
CA SER A 68 -3.57 19.82 12.15
C SER A 68 -4.28 19.13 13.31
N SER A 69 -4.77 19.93 14.25
CA SER A 69 -5.72 19.53 15.28
C SER A 69 -7.12 19.20 14.72
N GLU A 70 -7.22 18.87 13.43
CA GLU A 70 -8.47 18.58 12.74
C GLU A 70 -8.73 17.09 12.84
N LYS A 71 -9.65 16.74 13.75
CA LYS A 71 -10.13 15.38 13.91
C LYS A 71 -10.94 14.99 12.67
N LEU A 72 -10.66 13.80 12.13
CA LEU A 72 -11.48 13.15 11.10
C LEU A 72 -12.84 12.69 11.66
N GLY A 73 -13.00 12.66 12.98
CA GLY A 73 -14.24 12.24 13.65
C GLY A 73 -14.36 10.72 13.76
N ILE A 74 -13.28 10.00 13.48
CA ILE A 74 -13.20 8.53 13.55
C ILE A 74 -12.28 8.05 14.68
N GLU A 75 -11.66 8.98 15.41
CA GLU A 75 -10.66 8.68 16.43
C GLU A 75 -11.30 8.14 17.71
N SER A 76 -10.79 7.01 18.19
CA SER A 76 -11.18 6.47 19.50
C SER A 76 -10.75 7.40 20.64
N SER A 77 -11.61 7.57 21.64
CA SER A 77 -11.31 8.40 22.82
C SER A 77 -10.22 7.80 23.71
N ASN A 78 -10.14 6.46 23.75
CA ASN A 78 -9.18 5.72 24.58
C ASN A 78 -7.94 5.26 23.81
N ARG A 79 -7.77 5.73 22.56
CA ARG A 79 -6.67 5.39 21.65
C ARG A 79 -6.53 3.88 21.38
N GLN A 80 -7.64 3.16 21.32
CA GLN A 80 -7.64 1.75 20.94
C GLN A 80 -8.69 1.47 19.88
N THR A 81 -8.31 0.72 18.85
CA THR A 81 -9.27 0.12 17.93
C THR A 81 -9.74 -1.18 18.55
N ARG A 82 -11.05 -1.30 18.83
CA ARG A 82 -11.68 -2.50 19.43
C ARG A 82 -12.68 -3.13 18.45
N PRO A 83 -12.23 -3.93 17.45
CA PRO A 83 -13.13 -4.50 16.46
C PRO A 83 -14.18 -5.40 17.14
N PHE A 84 -15.45 -5.18 16.83
CA PHE A 84 -16.59 -5.98 17.30
C PHE A 84 -16.85 -5.93 18.82
N ASP A 85 -16.26 -4.97 19.54
CA ASP A 85 -16.50 -4.76 20.96
C ASP A 85 -17.71 -3.83 21.20
N SER A 86 -18.48 -4.06 22.27
CA SER A 86 -19.66 -3.25 22.61
C SER A 86 -19.32 -1.81 22.99
N GLU A 87 -18.09 -1.58 23.47
CA GLU A 87 -17.57 -0.28 23.89
C GLU A 87 -16.63 0.32 22.83
N ALA A 88 -16.75 -0.11 21.57
CA ALA A 88 -15.97 0.45 20.46
C ALA A 88 -16.48 1.85 20.10
N ASP A 89 -15.58 2.84 20.13
CA ASP A 89 -15.92 4.26 19.95
C ASP A 89 -15.11 4.94 18.81
N GLY A 90 -14.31 4.18 18.06
CA GLY A 90 -13.51 4.69 16.95
C GLY A 90 -12.32 3.80 16.62
N THR A 91 -11.35 4.38 15.90
CA THR A 91 -10.10 3.73 15.50
C THR A 91 -8.89 4.60 15.85
N VAL A 92 -7.71 3.99 15.83
CA VAL A 92 -6.42 4.68 15.87
C VAL A 92 -5.67 4.48 14.57
N LEU A 93 -4.94 5.52 14.18
CA LEU A 93 -4.08 5.50 13.02
C LEU A 93 -2.78 4.75 13.33
N GLY A 94 -2.55 3.65 12.63
CA GLY A 94 -1.31 2.88 12.68
C GLY A 94 -0.38 3.22 11.51
N GLU A 95 0.92 3.08 11.72
CA GLU A 95 1.93 3.19 10.64
C GLU A 95 2.39 1.80 10.22
N GLY A 96 2.80 1.67 8.96
CA GLY A 96 3.32 0.42 8.47
C GLY A 96 3.59 0.39 6.98
N VAL A 97 4.37 -0.61 6.59
CA VAL A 97 4.63 -0.97 5.19
C VAL A 97 4.42 -2.47 5.04
N GLY A 98 3.76 -2.88 3.97
CA GLY A 98 3.54 -4.28 3.65
C GLY A 98 3.63 -4.48 2.14
N ILE A 99 4.43 -5.45 1.71
CA ILE A 99 4.71 -5.74 0.30
C ILE A 99 4.65 -7.25 0.10
N VAL A 100 4.09 -7.66 -1.04
CA VAL A 100 4.08 -9.04 -1.53
C VAL A 100 4.61 -9.10 -2.96
N VAL A 101 5.20 -10.24 -3.31
CA VAL A 101 5.59 -10.57 -4.69
C VAL A 101 4.63 -11.63 -5.19
N LEU A 102 4.02 -11.36 -6.34
CA LEU A 102 2.97 -12.19 -6.94
C LEU A 102 3.43 -12.73 -8.28
N LYS A 103 3.13 -14.01 -8.55
CA LYS A 103 3.36 -14.69 -9.83
C LYS A 103 2.20 -15.64 -10.08
N ARG A 104 1.99 -16.07 -11.33
CA ARG A 104 1.08 -17.20 -11.60
C ARG A 104 1.59 -18.45 -10.90
N LEU A 105 0.69 -19.19 -10.24
CA LEU A 105 1.04 -20.40 -9.48
C LEU A 105 1.88 -21.39 -10.31
N ALA A 106 1.47 -21.66 -11.55
CA ALA A 106 2.18 -22.58 -12.44
C ALA A 106 3.60 -22.12 -12.77
N ASP A 107 3.87 -20.81 -12.78
CA ASP A 107 5.21 -20.29 -13.01
C ASP A 107 6.01 -20.20 -11.71
N ALA A 108 5.36 -20.07 -10.55
CA ALA A 108 6.05 -20.10 -9.26
C ALA A 108 6.57 -21.51 -8.94
N ILE A 109 5.75 -22.54 -9.19
CA ILE A 109 6.13 -23.96 -9.00
C ILE A 109 7.31 -24.36 -9.90
N LYS A 110 7.45 -23.75 -11.09
CA LYS A 110 8.56 -24.06 -12.01
C LYS A 110 9.90 -23.47 -11.59
N ASP A 111 9.90 -22.46 -10.72
CA ASP A 111 11.13 -21.80 -10.24
C ASP A 111 11.74 -22.54 -9.04
N GLU A 112 11.04 -23.53 -8.47
CA GLU A 112 11.54 -24.44 -7.43
C GLU A 112 12.59 -25.42 -7.97
#